data_AF-A0AAV4MDH5-F1
#
_entry.id   AF-A0AAV4MDH5-F1
#
_cell.length_a   1.000
_cell.length_b   1.000
_cell.length_c   1.000
_cell.angle_alpha   90.00
_cell.angle_beta   90.00
_cell.angle_gamma   90.00
#
_symmetry.space_group_name_H-M   'P 1'
#
loop_
_entity.id
_entity.type
_entity.pdbx_description
1 polymer ?
#
loop_
_entity_poly.entity_id
_entity_poly.type
_entity_poly.pdbx_seq_one_letter_code
_entity_poly.pdbx_strand_id
1 'polypeptide(L)'
;LKLDKVPAWGGVTISAIIAIIVAIAIRVKLVPKERKKGNTTREQNELALENPIALDENEEESDDSRPEVANLFKSLQVMTAVFGSFAHGGNDVSNAIAPLVSMWLIYSDNQDGETPAWLLIYGGIGISAGLWIMGRKVIETMGKDLTKITPTSGFTIEIGTATTVLLASKLGLPISTTHCKVGSVVFVGCARTRSTKDVDLKLFRSIILAWVVTLPFTALFSAIMLLGLYAMTVP
;
A
#
# COMPACT_ATOMS: atom_id res chain seq x y z
N LEU A 1 7.45 9.35 25.68
CA LEU A 1 7.79 10.51 24.83
C LEU A 1 6.68 11.56 24.87
N LYS A 2 6.92 12.69 25.52
CA LYS A 2 6.03 13.87 25.45
C LYS A 2 6.16 14.47 24.05
N LEU A 3 5.23 14.12 23.17
CA LEU A 3 5.09 14.57 21.78
C LEU A 3 4.64 16.05 21.63
N ASP A 4 4.85 16.90 22.65
CA ASP A 4 4.23 18.24 22.74
C ASP A 4 5.07 19.39 22.17
N LYS A 5 6.23 19.13 21.54
CA LYS A 5 7.13 20.23 21.10
C LYS A 5 7.76 20.07 19.73
N VAL A 6 7.01 19.49 18.78
CA VAL A 6 7.35 19.63 17.35
C VAL A 6 6.15 20.28 16.65
N PRO A 7 6.29 21.45 15.99
CA PRO A 7 5.16 22.06 15.30
C PRO A 7 4.64 21.07 14.24
N ALA A 8 3.43 20.55 14.45
CA ALA A 8 2.79 19.52 13.61
C ALA A 8 2.77 19.88 12.10
N TRP A 9 2.89 21.17 11.80
CA TRP A 9 2.93 21.73 10.45
C TRP A 9 4.26 21.47 9.70
N GLY A 10 5.38 21.24 10.39
CA GLY A 10 6.69 21.01 9.76
C GLY A 10 6.78 19.66 9.05
N GLY A 11 6.24 18.59 9.65
CA GLY A 11 6.18 17.27 9.03
C GLY A 11 5.17 17.19 7.88
N VAL A 12 4.04 17.89 8.02
CA VAL A 12 2.98 17.96 6.99
C VAL A 12 3.44 18.73 5.75
N THR A 13 4.23 19.80 5.93
CA THR A 13 4.76 20.59 4.81
C THR A 13 5.86 19.86 4.04
N ILE A 14 6.79 19.20 4.74
CA ILE A 14 7.87 18.42 4.10
C ILE A 14 7.29 17.20 3.36
N SER A 15 6.33 16.49 3.96
CA SER A 15 5.66 15.36 3.29
C SER A 15 4.80 15.80 2.10
N ALA A 16 4.15 16.97 2.16
CA ALA A 16 3.41 17.52 1.02
C ALA A 16 4.34 17.88 -0.15
N ILE A 17 5.52 18.45 0.11
CA ILE A 17 6.51 18.79 -0.93
C ILE A 17 7.04 17.51 -1.59
N ILE A 18 7.39 16.48 -0.80
CA ILE A 18 7.86 15.19 -1.33
C ILE A 18 6.76 14.52 -2.16
N ALA A 19 5.51 14.54 -1.70
CA ALA A 19 4.36 14.01 -2.43
C ALA A 19 4.13 14.72 -3.77
N ILE A 20 4.28 16.05 -3.81
CA ILE A 20 4.16 16.84 -5.05
C ILE A 20 5.29 16.49 -6.03
N ILE A 21 6.53 16.38 -5.57
CA ILE A 21 7.68 16.02 -6.41
C ILE A 21 7.52 14.62 -7.00
N VAL A 22 7.09 13.65 -6.18
CA VAL A 22 6.83 12.27 -6.60
C VAL A 22 5.67 12.23 -7.61
N ALA A 23 4.59 12.98 -7.37
CA ALA A 23 3.45 13.07 -8.28
C ALA A 23 3.84 13.66 -9.65
N ILE A 24 4.68 14.71 -9.66
CA ILE A 24 5.20 15.32 -10.90
C ILE A 24 6.10 14.33 -11.65
N ALA A 25 7.02 13.64 -10.95
CA ALA A 25 7.91 12.65 -11.55
C ALA A 25 7.15 11.47 -12.17
N ILE A 26 6.09 10.99 -11.51
CA ILE A 26 5.19 9.96 -12.04
C ILE A 26 4.47 10.48 -13.29
N ARG A 27 3.93 11.71 -13.25
CA ARG A 27 3.18 12.29 -14.37
C ARG A 27 4.06 12.52 -15.60
N VAL A 28 5.31 12.91 -15.42
CA VAL A 28 6.24 13.18 -16.54
C VAL A 28 6.75 11.88 -17.16
N LYS A 29 6.99 10.82 -16.37
CA LYS A 29 7.75 9.65 -16.84
C LYS A 29 6.90 8.40 -17.09
N LEU A 30 5.79 8.23 -16.36
CA LEU A 30 4.96 7.02 -16.44
C LEU A 30 3.70 7.22 -17.31
N VAL A 31 3.07 8.39 -17.26
CA VAL A 31 1.87 8.70 -18.07
C VAL A 31 2.12 8.60 -19.59
N PRO A 32 3.25 9.07 -20.16
CA PRO A 32 3.47 8.95 -21.60
C PRO A 32 3.61 7.48 -22.06
N LYS A 33 4.14 6.62 -21.19
CA LYS A 33 4.40 5.20 -21.50
C LYS A 33 3.11 4.38 -21.50
N GLU A 34 2.20 4.64 -20.58
CA GLU A 34 0.87 4.01 -20.52
C GLU A 34 -0.06 4.53 -21.64
N ARG A 35 0.06 5.81 -22.05
CA ARG A 35 -0.69 6.35 -23.21
C ARG A 35 -0.36 5.64 -24.52
N LYS A 36 0.92 5.34 -24.77
CA LYS A 36 1.34 4.60 -25.97
C LYS A 36 0.78 3.17 -25.97
N LYS A 37 0.79 2.49 -24.82
CA LYS A 37 0.24 1.13 -24.68
C LYS A 37 -1.27 1.09 -24.89
N GLY A 38 -2.00 2.08 -24.37
CA GLY A 38 -3.45 2.22 -24.55
C GLY A 38 -3.87 2.50 -26.00
N ASN A 39 -3.11 3.30 -26.75
CA ASN A 39 -3.41 3.57 -28.17
C ASN A 39 -3.24 2.32 -29.05
N THR A 40 -2.21 1.49 -28.80
CA THR A 40 -2.01 0.23 -29.53
C THR A 40 -3.12 -0.79 -29.26
N THR A 41 -3.61 -0.89 -28.02
CA THR A 41 -4.74 -1.76 -27.69
C THR A 41 -6.06 -1.26 -28.27
N ARG A 42 -6.21 0.06 -28.44
CA ARG A 42 -7.41 0.67 -29.03
C ARG A 42 -7.49 0.44 -30.54
N GLU A 43 -6.38 0.56 -31.27
CA GLU A 43 -6.30 0.17 -32.69
C GLU A 43 -6.62 -1.32 -32.89
N GLN A 44 -6.12 -2.20 -31.99
CA GLN A 44 -6.42 -3.64 -32.04
C GLN A 44 -7.90 -3.96 -31.77
N ASN A 45 -8.56 -3.19 -30.89
CA ASN A 45 -9.97 -3.36 -30.60
C ASN A 45 -10.88 -2.77 -31.69
N GLU A 46 -10.45 -1.68 -32.36
CA GLU A 46 -11.16 -1.10 -33.51
C GLU A 46 -11.15 -2.05 -34.72
N LEU A 47 -10.06 -2.81 -34.93
CA LEU A 47 -9.99 -3.90 -35.92
C LEU A 47 -10.89 -5.11 -35.57
N ALA A 48 -11.09 -5.39 -34.28
CA ALA A 48 -11.95 -6.48 -33.82
C ALA A 48 -13.46 -6.13 -33.93
N LEU A 49 -13.80 -4.84 -33.96
CA LEU A 49 -15.15 -4.32 -34.17
C LEU A 49 -15.66 -4.44 -35.62
N GLU A 50 -14.78 -4.77 -36.57
CA GLU A 50 -15.13 -4.99 -37.99
C GLU A 50 -15.85 -6.35 -38.23
N ASN A 51 -15.92 -7.23 -37.22
CA ASN A 51 -16.70 -8.49 -37.28
C ASN A 51 -17.70 -8.59 -36.11
N PRO A 52 -18.93 -8.09 -36.27
CA PRO A 52 -19.86 -7.91 -35.17
C PRO A 52 -20.93 -9.02 -35.15
N ILE A 53 -20.66 -10.16 -34.53
CA ILE A 53 -21.73 -11.08 -34.09
C ILE A 53 -21.43 -11.60 -32.69
N ALA A 54 -21.82 -10.80 -31.69
CA ALA A 54 -22.41 -11.24 -30.43
C ALA A 54 -22.78 -9.98 -29.63
N LEU A 55 -24.06 -9.66 -29.63
CA LEU A 55 -24.65 -8.61 -28.81
C LEU A 55 -24.80 -9.08 -27.36
N ASP A 56 -24.66 -8.11 -26.46
CA ASP A 56 -25.66 -7.73 -25.47
C ASP A 56 -25.39 -7.94 -23.96
N GLU A 57 -25.86 -6.93 -23.25
CA GLU A 57 -26.20 -6.83 -21.83
C GLU A 57 -25.05 -6.90 -20.80
N ASN A 58 -24.54 -5.72 -20.44
CA ASN A 58 -24.43 -5.19 -19.07
C ASN A 58 -23.66 -3.87 -19.13
N GLU A 59 -24.35 -2.77 -19.43
CA GLU A 59 -23.81 -1.43 -19.16
C GLU A 59 -23.81 -1.20 -17.64
N GLU A 60 -22.79 -1.70 -16.96
CA GLU A 60 -22.40 -1.14 -15.66
C GLU A 60 -21.93 0.29 -15.93
N GLU A 61 -22.77 1.24 -15.55
CA GLU A 61 -22.57 2.69 -15.63
C GLU A 61 -21.17 3.06 -15.09
N SER A 62 -20.20 3.14 -15.99
CA SER A 62 -18.83 3.46 -15.63
C SER A 62 -18.79 4.91 -15.13
N ASP A 63 -18.15 5.12 -13.98
CA ASP A 63 -17.78 6.42 -13.36
C ASP A 63 -17.10 7.43 -14.34
N ASP A 64 -16.78 7.00 -15.56
CA ASP A 64 -16.29 7.80 -16.67
C ASP A 64 -17.39 8.60 -17.41
N SER A 65 -18.68 8.39 -17.08
CA SER A 65 -19.81 9.08 -17.73
C SER A 65 -19.92 10.57 -17.37
N ARG A 66 -19.27 11.01 -16.28
CA ARG A 66 -19.22 12.42 -15.84
C ARG A 66 -17.78 12.85 -15.54
N PRO A 67 -17.09 13.52 -16.48
CA PRO A 67 -15.67 13.86 -16.33
C PRO A 67 -15.38 14.77 -15.13
N GLU A 68 -16.37 15.56 -14.68
CA GLU A 68 -16.27 16.40 -13.48
C GLU A 68 -16.14 15.56 -12.19
N VAL A 69 -16.92 14.49 -12.06
CA VAL A 69 -16.91 13.58 -10.90
C VAL A 69 -15.60 12.81 -10.85
N ALA A 70 -15.16 12.27 -11.99
CA ALA A 70 -13.89 11.57 -12.10
C ALA A 70 -12.69 12.45 -11.72
N ASN A 71 -12.71 13.74 -12.09
CA ASN A 71 -11.64 14.69 -11.74
C ASN A 71 -11.63 15.03 -10.25
N LEU A 72 -12.80 15.17 -9.62
CA LEU A 72 -12.91 15.39 -8.18
C LEU A 72 -12.38 14.19 -7.39
N PHE A 73 -12.85 12.97 -7.71
CA PHE A 73 -12.41 11.75 -7.03
C PHE A 73 -10.95 11.45 -7.28
N LYS A 74 -10.38 11.84 -8.42
CA LYS A 74 -8.94 11.75 -8.66
C LYS A 74 -8.14 12.62 -7.69
N SER A 75 -8.60 13.84 -7.42
CA SER A 75 -7.95 14.72 -6.44
C SER A 75 -8.08 14.17 -5.02
N LEU A 76 -9.28 13.74 -4.65
CA LEU A 76 -9.55 13.11 -3.35
C LEU A 76 -8.74 11.82 -3.15
N GLN A 77 -8.58 11.02 -4.21
CA GLN A 77 -7.80 9.79 -4.16
C GLN A 77 -6.32 10.06 -3.93
N VAL A 78 -5.75 11.07 -4.59
CA VAL A 78 -4.35 11.45 -4.35
C VAL A 78 -4.17 11.91 -2.91
N MET A 79 -5.08 12.75 -2.41
CA MET A 79 -5.03 13.24 -1.03
C MET A 79 -5.11 12.10 -0.01
N THR A 80 -6.08 11.20 -0.15
CA THR A 80 -6.26 10.05 0.74
C THR A 80 -5.12 9.04 0.64
N ALA A 81 -4.59 8.79 -0.56
CA ALA A 81 -3.43 7.92 -0.75
C ALA A 81 -2.16 8.49 -0.09
N VAL A 82 -1.94 9.82 -0.14
CA VAL A 82 -0.81 10.46 0.56
C VAL A 82 -0.94 10.30 2.08
N PHE A 83 -2.14 10.56 2.62
CA PHE A 83 -2.38 10.38 4.06
C PHE A 83 -2.23 8.92 4.50
N GLY A 84 -2.81 7.99 3.73
CA GLY A 84 -2.69 6.56 3.97
C GLY A 84 -1.24 6.07 3.89
N SER A 85 -0.47 6.57 2.91
CA SER A 85 0.96 6.26 2.77
C SER A 85 1.78 6.80 3.95
N PHE A 86 1.49 8.00 4.44
CA PHE A 86 2.17 8.56 5.60
C PHE A 86 1.92 7.71 6.87
N ALA A 87 0.66 7.38 7.15
CA ALA A 87 0.30 6.56 8.31
C ALA A 87 0.87 5.14 8.22
N HIS A 88 0.78 4.51 7.04
CA HIS A 88 1.32 3.17 6.82
C HIS A 88 2.84 3.14 6.89
N GLY A 89 3.50 4.11 6.25
CA GLY A 89 4.96 4.23 6.27
C GLY A 89 5.53 4.43 7.67
N GLY A 90 4.87 5.20 8.53
CA GLY A 90 5.27 5.36 9.94
C GLY A 90 5.23 4.04 10.72
N ASN A 91 4.19 3.23 10.49
CA ASN A 91 4.07 1.90 11.10
C ASN A 91 5.15 0.94 10.58
N ASP A 92 5.41 0.95 9.27
CA ASP A 92 6.42 0.07 8.66
C ASP A 92 7.84 0.44 9.09
N VAL A 93 8.15 1.74 9.20
CA VAL A 93 9.44 2.21 9.76
C VAL A 93 9.61 1.64 11.17
N SER A 94 8.59 1.77 12.02
CA SER A 94 8.63 1.29 13.41
C SER A 94 8.92 -0.21 13.48
N ASN A 95 8.24 -1.01 12.65
CA ASN A 95 8.45 -2.46 12.59
C ASN A 95 9.86 -2.83 12.09
N ALA A 96 10.39 -2.10 11.10
CA ALA A 96 11.70 -2.38 10.52
C ALA A 96 12.85 -2.00 11.46
N ILE A 97 12.76 -0.84 12.14
CA ILE A 97 13.85 -0.34 12.98
C ILE A 97 13.81 -0.83 14.41
N ALA A 98 12.69 -1.39 14.90
CA ALA A 98 12.53 -1.76 16.29
C ALA A 98 13.69 -2.61 16.84
N PRO A 99 14.18 -3.67 16.16
CA PRO A 99 15.33 -4.44 16.65
C PRO A 99 16.62 -3.62 16.76
N LEU A 100 16.86 -2.71 15.80
CA LEU A 100 18.04 -1.85 15.78
C LEU A 100 17.99 -0.82 16.91
N VAL A 101 16.81 -0.26 17.18
CA VAL A 101 16.59 0.64 18.32
C VAL A 101 16.81 -0.10 19.63
N SER A 102 16.25 -1.30 19.79
CA SER A 102 16.46 -2.12 20.99
C SER A 102 17.94 -2.40 21.24
N MET A 103 18.70 -2.75 20.20
CA MET A 103 20.14 -2.96 20.31
C MET A 103 20.88 -1.68 20.75
N TRP A 104 20.52 -0.53 20.18
CA TRP A 104 21.13 0.76 20.53
C TRP A 104 20.84 1.18 21.98
N LEU A 105 19.60 1.00 22.45
CA LEU A 105 19.22 1.34 23.84
C LEU A 105 19.94 0.47 24.86
N ILE A 106 20.13 -0.82 24.57
CA ILE A 106 20.93 -1.72 25.41
C ILE A 106 22.41 -1.29 25.42
N TYR A 107 22.98 -0.99 24.25
CA TYR A 107 24.38 -0.56 24.12
C TYR A 107 24.66 0.76 24.85
N SER A 108 23.70 1.68 24.83
CA SER A 108 23.82 3.01 25.45
C SER A 108 23.43 3.04 26.93
N ASP A 109 23.13 1.89 27.55
CA ASP A 109 22.64 1.75 28.94
C ASP A 109 21.43 2.65 29.26
N ASN A 110 20.62 2.94 28.23
CA ASN A 110 19.45 3.80 28.30
C ASN A 110 18.21 3.00 27.89
N GLN A 111 17.87 1.96 28.65
CA GLN A 111 16.79 1.03 28.28
C GLN A 111 15.40 1.69 28.20
N ASP A 112 15.19 2.80 28.93
CA ASP A 112 13.97 3.63 28.87
C ASP A 112 14.15 4.89 28.01
N GLY A 113 15.24 4.98 27.26
CA GLY A 113 15.62 6.15 26.46
C GLY A 113 14.69 6.37 25.26
N GLU A 114 14.55 7.64 24.86
CA GLU A 114 13.81 7.99 23.65
C GLU A 114 14.54 7.47 22.40
N THR A 115 13.79 6.98 21.41
CA THR A 115 14.35 6.52 20.14
C THR A 115 15.05 7.66 19.41
N PRO A 116 16.35 7.55 19.08
CA PRO A 116 17.07 8.58 18.34
C PRO A 116 16.43 8.86 16.97
N ALA A 117 16.19 10.13 16.66
CA ALA A 117 15.54 10.55 15.41
C ALA A 117 16.30 10.09 14.15
N TRP A 118 17.63 9.98 14.21
CA TRP A 118 18.44 9.54 13.07
C TRP A 118 18.19 8.07 12.69
N LEU A 119 17.85 7.20 13.65
CA LEU A 119 17.49 5.79 13.38
C LEU A 119 16.15 5.70 12.63
N LEU A 120 15.19 6.57 12.99
CA LEU A 120 13.92 6.70 12.27
C LEU A 120 14.14 7.20 10.84
N ILE A 121 15.01 8.20 10.65
CA ILE A 121 15.38 8.70 9.31
C ILE A 121 16.05 7.59 8.49
N TYR A 122 16.97 6.84 9.10
CA TYR A 122 17.62 5.69 8.44
C TYR A 122 16.60 4.65 7.97
N GLY A 123 15.64 4.27 8.82
CA GLY A 123 14.56 3.36 8.45
C GLY A 123 13.67 3.91 7.32
N GLY A 124 13.32 5.20 7.39
CA GLY A 124 12.53 5.88 6.36
C GLY A 124 13.22 5.89 4.99
N ILE A 125 14.54 6.15 4.96
CA ILE A 125 15.34 6.07 3.73
C ILE A 125 15.38 4.64 3.21
N GLY A 126 15.59 3.65 4.09
CA GLY A 126 15.62 2.23 3.73
C GLY A 126 14.32 1.75 3.07
N ILE A 127 13.16 2.06 3.68
CA ILE A 127 11.86 1.71 3.12
C ILE A 127 11.61 2.44 1.79
N SER A 128 11.95 3.74 1.71
CA SER A 128 11.80 4.51 0.47
C SER A 128 12.63 3.94 -0.68
N ALA A 129 13.88 3.54 -0.39
CA ALA A 129 14.75 2.90 -1.37
C ALA A 129 14.22 1.52 -1.80
N GLY A 130 13.77 0.70 -0.85
CA GLY A 130 13.15 -0.60 -1.13
C GLY A 130 11.91 -0.50 -2.02
N LEU A 131 11.02 0.46 -1.71
CA LEU A 131 9.83 0.74 -2.52
C LEU A 131 10.22 1.17 -3.94
N TRP A 132 11.27 1.98 -4.09
CA TRP A 132 11.70 2.45 -5.41
C TRP A 132 12.25 1.32 -6.29
N ILE A 133 13.01 0.40 -5.70
CA ILE A 133 13.65 -0.72 -6.40
C ILE A 133 12.64 -1.84 -6.70
N MET A 134 11.89 -2.29 -5.70
CA MET A 134 11.05 -3.49 -5.80
C MET A 134 9.54 -3.25 -5.66
N GLY A 135 9.12 -2.07 -5.20
CA GLY A 135 7.71 -1.78 -4.92
C GLY A 135 6.80 -1.82 -6.14
N ARG A 136 7.33 -1.58 -7.35
CA ARG A 136 6.53 -1.55 -8.59
C ARG A 136 5.76 -2.85 -8.83
N LYS A 137 6.35 -4.00 -8.52
CA LYS A 137 5.69 -5.31 -8.71
C LYS A 137 4.48 -5.45 -7.80
N VAL A 138 4.62 -5.06 -6.53
CA VAL A 138 3.52 -5.12 -5.55
C VAL A 138 2.40 -4.15 -5.91
N ILE A 139 2.76 -2.93 -6.34
CA ILE A 139 1.79 -1.92 -6.78
C ILE A 139 1.01 -2.41 -8.01
N GLU A 140 1.68 -3.08 -8.96
CA GLU A 140 1.04 -3.65 -10.14
C GLU A 140 0.08 -4.79 -9.78
N THR A 141 0.51 -5.72 -8.92
CA THR A 141 -0.34 -6.83 -8.46
C THR A 141 -1.58 -6.35 -7.72
N MET A 142 -1.46 -5.32 -6.88
CA MET A 142 -2.61 -4.79 -6.14
C MET A 142 -3.51 -3.89 -6.99
N GLY A 143 -2.95 -3.14 -7.93
CA GLY A 143 -3.68 -2.11 -8.69
C GLY A 143 -4.25 -2.58 -10.03
N LYS A 144 -3.72 -3.67 -10.60
CA LYS A 144 -4.15 -4.20 -11.90
C LYS A 144 -4.57 -5.67 -11.83
N ASP A 145 -3.79 -6.51 -11.14
CA ASP A 145 -3.99 -7.97 -11.21
C ASP A 145 -5.10 -8.47 -10.26
N LEU A 146 -5.28 -7.85 -9.09
CA LEU A 146 -6.27 -8.30 -8.11
C LEU A 146 -7.70 -7.85 -8.43
N THR A 147 -7.88 -6.56 -8.74
CA THR A 147 -9.13 -5.99 -9.25
C THR A 147 -8.81 -4.66 -9.94
N LYS A 148 -9.63 -4.24 -10.91
CA LYS A 148 -9.40 -2.98 -11.63
C LYS A 148 -9.85 -1.79 -10.79
N ILE A 149 -8.88 -1.02 -10.29
CA ILE A 149 -9.10 0.16 -9.45
C ILE A 149 -9.32 1.43 -10.31
N THR A 150 -10.46 2.08 -10.13
CA THR A 150 -10.77 3.46 -10.59
C THR A 150 -10.55 4.48 -9.46
N PRO A 151 -10.39 5.79 -9.74
CA PRO A 151 -10.20 6.81 -8.70
C PRO A 151 -11.26 6.79 -7.59
N THR A 152 -12.53 6.63 -7.96
CA THR A 152 -13.65 6.55 -7.00
C THR A 152 -13.56 5.30 -6.13
N SER A 153 -13.31 4.13 -6.74
CA SER A 153 -13.12 2.88 -6.00
C SER A 153 -11.89 2.94 -5.07
N GLY A 154 -10.80 3.57 -5.50
CA GLY A 154 -9.60 3.78 -4.70
C GLY A 154 -9.90 4.60 -3.46
N PHE A 155 -10.70 5.67 -3.61
CA PHE A 155 -11.07 6.53 -2.49
C PHE A 155 -11.93 5.77 -1.48
N THR A 156 -12.91 4.99 -1.96
CA THR A 156 -13.72 4.11 -1.12
C THR A 156 -12.87 3.08 -0.39
N ILE A 157 -11.85 2.50 -1.04
CA ILE A 157 -10.93 1.54 -0.41
C ILE A 157 -10.15 2.19 0.73
N GLU A 158 -9.59 3.39 0.52
CA GLU A 158 -8.84 4.10 1.56
C GLU A 158 -9.73 4.45 2.76
N ILE A 159 -10.94 4.97 2.50
CA ILE A 159 -11.90 5.30 3.56
C ILE A 159 -12.36 4.04 4.30
N GLY A 160 -12.74 2.97 3.59
CA GLY A 160 -13.16 1.71 4.21
C GLY A 160 -12.05 1.08 5.05
N THR A 161 -10.81 1.13 4.57
CA THR A 161 -9.63 0.70 5.32
C THR A 161 -9.45 1.56 6.57
N ALA A 162 -9.46 2.89 6.44
CA ALA A 162 -9.27 3.81 7.55
C ALA A 162 -10.35 3.66 8.63
N THR A 163 -11.62 3.53 8.23
CA THR A 163 -12.75 3.31 9.16
C THR A 163 -12.57 1.98 9.90
N THR A 164 -12.27 0.90 9.19
CA THR A 164 -12.02 -0.42 9.81
C THR A 164 -10.87 -0.33 10.81
N VAL A 165 -9.78 0.33 10.42
CA VAL A 165 -8.59 0.47 11.26
C VAL A 165 -8.88 1.27 12.52
N LEU A 166 -9.61 2.39 12.37
CA LEU A 166 -9.99 3.25 13.47
C LEU A 166 -10.92 2.53 14.45
N LEU A 167 -11.92 1.79 13.95
CA LEU A 167 -12.85 1.04 14.79
C LEU A 167 -12.14 -0.05 15.58
N ALA A 168 -11.29 -0.86 14.92
CA ALA A 168 -10.51 -1.88 15.61
C ALA A 168 -9.55 -1.28 16.66
N SER A 169 -8.92 -0.15 16.32
CA SER A 169 -8.05 0.59 17.27
C SER A 169 -8.83 1.09 18.48
N LYS A 170 -10.06 1.59 18.29
CA LYS A 170 -10.94 2.01 19.40
C LYS A 170 -11.38 0.85 20.30
N LEU A 171 -11.48 -0.35 19.73
CA LEU A 171 -11.77 -1.58 20.47
C LEU A 171 -10.53 -2.22 21.10
N GLY A 172 -9.34 -1.65 20.90
CA GLY A 172 -8.08 -2.18 21.42
C GLY A 172 -7.60 -3.45 20.72
N LEU A 173 -8.12 -3.75 19.51
CA LEU A 173 -7.75 -4.94 18.77
C LEU A 173 -6.51 -4.68 17.89
N PRO A 174 -5.42 -5.46 18.05
CA PRO A 174 -4.28 -5.36 17.15
C PRO A 174 -4.64 -5.99 15.80
N ILE A 175 -4.67 -5.17 14.76
CA ILE A 175 -5.02 -5.58 13.40
C ILE A 175 -3.96 -5.15 12.39
N SER A 176 -3.86 -5.90 11.30
CA SER A 176 -2.97 -5.55 10.20
C SER A 176 -3.67 -4.62 9.21
N THR A 177 -3.08 -3.44 8.98
CA THR A 177 -3.56 -2.48 7.98
C THR A 177 -3.52 -3.06 6.56
N THR A 178 -2.57 -3.94 6.25
CA THR A 178 -2.49 -4.64 4.96
C THR A 178 -3.69 -5.55 4.74
N HIS A 179 -4.13 -6.29 5.77
CA HIS A 179 -5.33 -7.13 5.67
C HIS A 179 -6.59 -6.29 5.48
N CYS A 180 -6.71 -5.16 6.20
CA CYS A 180 -7.83 -4.24 6.02
C CYS A 180 -7.87 -3.67 4.59
N LYS A 181 -6.70 -3.33 4.04
CA LYS A 181 -6.60 -2.75 2.69
C LYS A 181 -6.92 -3.77 1.60
N VAL A 182 -6.31 -4.95 1.64
CA VAL A 182 -6.62 -6.03 0.68
C VAL A 182 -8.08 -6.47 0.80
N GLY A 183 -8.63 -6.56 2.02
CA GLY A 183 -10.04 -6.87 2.23
C GLY A 183 -10.98 -5.82 1.61
N SER A 184 -10.64 -4.53 1.76
CA SER A 184 -11.39 -3.43 1.15
C SER A 184 -11.33 -3.47 -0.39
N VAL A 185 -10.16 -3.79 -0.96
CA VAL A 185 -9.98 -3.97 -2.41
C VAL A 185 -10.88 -5.09 -2.94
N VAL A 186 -10.85 -6.26 -2.30
CA VAL A 186 -11.68 -7.42 -2.68
C VAL A 186 -13.17 -7.11 -2.52
N PHE A 187 -13.56 -6.44 -1.43
CA PHE A 187 -14.94 -6.04 -1.21
C PHE A 187 -15.46 -5.12 -2.32
N VAL A 188 -14.70 -4.09 -2.69
CA VAL A 188 -15.10 -3.15 -3.75
C VAL A 188 -15.16 -3.82 -5.12
N GLY A 189 -14.22 -4.73 -5.43
CA GLY A 189 -14.28 -5.56 -6.64
C GLY A 189 -15.55 -6.43 -6.71
N CYS A 190 -15.90 -7.10 -5.60
CA CYS A 190 -17.13 -7.89 -5.52
C CYS A 190 -18.40 -7.03 -5.57
N ALA A 191 -18.39 -5.85 -4.95
CA ALA A 191 -19.52 -4.93 -4.90
C ALA A 191 -19.83 -4.32 -6.27
N ARG A 192 -18.81 -4.09 -7.12
CA ARG A 192 -18.96 -3.52 -8.46
C ARG A 192 -19.87 -4.37 -9.35
N THR A 193 -19.58 -5.67 -9.45
CA THR A 193 -20.29 -6.59 -10.36
C THR A 193 -21.36 -7.45 -9.66
N ARG A 194 -21.68 -7.16 -8.39
CA ARG A 194 -22.51 -8.02 -7.50
C ARG A 194 -22.09 -9.51 -7.53
N SER A 195 -20.85 -9.79 -7.91
CA SER A 195 -20.31 -11.12 -8.16
C SER A 195 -18.80 -11.11 -7.95
N THR A 196 -18.18 -12.27 -7.80
CA THR A 196 -16.72 -12.40 -7.63
C THR A 196 -15.95 -12.40 -8.96
N LYS A 197 -16.63 -12.11 -10.09
CA LYS A 197 -16.05 -12.19 -11.44
C LYS A 197 -14.91 -11.20 -11.69
N ASP A 198 -14.94 -10.08 -10.98
CA ASP A 198 -14.01 -8.96 -11.16
C ASP A 198 -12.83 -8.97 -10.18
N VAL A 199 -12.73 -10.05 -9.39
CA VAL A 199 -11.64 -10.31 -8.46
C VAL A 199 -10.91 -11.60 -8.85
N ASP A 200 -9.59 -11.55 -9.00
CA ASP A 200 -8.79 -12.76 -9.20
C ASP A 200 -8.69 -13.55 -7.88
N LEU A 201 -9.58 -14.53 -7.72
CA LEU A 201 -9.61 -15.41 -6.53
C LEU A 201 -8.37 -16.30 -6.42
N LYS A 202 -7.69 -16.63 -7.52
CA LYS A 202 -6.47 -17.43 -7.50
C LYS A 202 -5.32 -16.61 -6.92
N LEU A 203 -5.20 -15.36 -7.36
CA LEU A 203 -4.25 -14.41 -6.80
C LEU A 203 -4.57 -14.12 -5.33
N PHE A 204 -5.83 -13.85 -4.99
CA PHE A 204 -6.25 -13.61 -3.61
C PHE A 204 -5.91 -14.78 -2.69
N ARG A 205 -6.19 -16.02 -3.12
CA ARG A 205 -5.80 -17.22 -2.37
C ARG A 205 -4.29 -17.33 -2.22
N SER A 206 -3.52 -16.97 -3.25
CA SER A 206 -2.05 -16.97 -3.19
C SER A 206 -1.53 -15.96 -2.18
N ILE A 207 -2.18 -14.79 -2.06
CA ILE A 207 -1.86 -13.78 -1.04
C ILE A 207 -2.13 -14.31 0.38
N ILE A 208 -3.29 -14.93 0.61
CA ILE A 208 -3.62 -15.53 1.92
C ILE A 208 -2.61 -16.62 2.27
N LEU A 209 -2.30 -17.51 1.33
CA LEU A 209 -1.30 -18.56 1.54
C LEU A 209 0.07 -17.96 1.87
N ALA A 210 0.47 -16.89 1.19
CA ALA A 210 1.72 -16.20 1.50
C ALA A 210 1.73 -15.69 2.94
N TRP A 211 0.64 -15.07 3.44
CA TRP A 211 0.57 -14.60 4.83
C TRP A 211 0.65 -15.72 5.87
N VAL A 212 0.01 -16.87 5.61
CA VAL A 212 0.04 -18.01 6.52
C VAL A 212 1.42 -18.66 6.52
N VAL A 213 2.10 -18.72 5.37
CA VAL A 213 3.42 -19.37 5.23
C VAL A 213 4.55 -18.48 5.72
N THR A 214 4.44 -17.16 5.58
CA THR A 214 5.51 -16.25 6.02
C THR A 214 5.73 -16.28 7.52
N LEU A 215 4.66 -16.36 8.33
CA LEU A 215 4.76 -16.40 9.80
C LEU A 215 5.60 -17.56 10.36
N PRO A 216 5.31 -18.85 10.05
CA PRO A 216 6.12 -19.96 10.56
C PRO A 216 7.52 -19.95 9.97
N PHE A 217 7.67 -19.53 8.70
CA PHE A 217 8.98 -19.47 8.07
C PHE A 217 9.89 -18.44 8.74
N THR A 218 9.40 -17.22 8.99
CA THR A 218 10.19 -16.17 9.66
C THR A 218 10.45 -16.52 11.11
N ALA A 219 9.49 -17.10 11.82
CA ALA A 219 9.67 -17.56 13.21
C ALA A 219 10.75 -18.65 13.31
N LEU A 220 10.68 -19.67 12.45
CA LEU A 220 11.66 -20.75 12.42
C LEU A 220 13.06 -20.23 12.04
N PHE A 221 13.14 -19.39 11.01
CA PHE A 221 14.40 -18.79 10.59
C PHE A 221 15.03 -17.95 11.71
N SER A 222 14.23 -17.13 12.39
CA SER A 222 14.68 -16.34 13.55
C SER A 222 15.16 -17.23 14.70
N ALA A 223 14.42 -18.30 15.03
CA ALA A 223 14.80 -19.25 16.08
C ALA A 223 16.13 -19.95 15.77
N ILE A 224 16.34 -20.39 14.52
CA ILE A 224 17.59 -21.03 14.08
C ILE A 224 18.77 -20.06 14.21
N MET A 225 18.61 -18.81 13.74
CA MET A 225 19.66 -17.80 13.84
C MET A 225 20.03 -17.51 15.29
N LEU A 226 19.03 -17.39 16.18
CA LEU A 226 19.27 -17.16 17.61
C LEU A 226 19.97 -18.36 18.27
N LEU A 227 19.54 -19.59 17.97
CA LEU A 227 20.17 -20.81 18.48
C LEU A 227 21.63 -20.91 18.03
N GLY A 228 21.90 -20.60 16.76
CA GLY A 228 23.26 -20.57 16.22
C GLY A 228 24.13 -19.54 16.93
N LEU A 229 23.61 -18.32 17.15
CA LEU A 229 24.34 -17.29 17.89
C LEU A 229 24.61 -17.72 19.34
N TYR A 230 23.61 -18.30 20.02
CA TYR A 230 23.72 -18.77 21.39
C TYR A 230 24.79 -19.87 21.54
N ALA A 231 24.79 -20.85 20.63
CA ALA A 231 25.80 -21.92 20.60
C ALA A 231 27.23 -21.41 20.35
N MET A 232 27.39 -20.26 19.71
CA MET A 232 28.70 -19.63 19.48
C MET A 232 29.16 -18.74 20.65
N THR A 233 28.24 -18.23 21.48
CA THR A 233 28.57 -17.23 22.53
C THR A 233 28.57 -17.80 23.94
N VAL A 234 27.84 -18.89 24.21
CA VAL A 234 27.86 -19.57 25.51
C VAL A 234 28.76 -20.81 25.39
N PRO A 235 29.90 -20.86 26.10
CA PRO A 235 30.85 -21.98 26.03
C PRO A 235 30.32 -23.26 26.70
#